data_AF-A0A1G4EID9-F1
#
_entry.id   AF-A0A1G4EID9-F1
#
_cell.length_a   1.000
_cell.length_b   1.000
_cell.length_c   1.000
_cell.angle_alpha   90.00
_cell.angle_beta   90.00
_cell.angle_gamma   90.00
#
_symmetry.space_group_name_H-M   'P 1'
#
loop_
_entity.id
_entity.type
_entity.pdbx_description
1 polymer ?
#
loop_
_entity_poly.entity_id
_entity_poly.type
_entity_poly.pdbx_seq_one_letter_code
_entity_poly.pdbx_strand_id
1 'polypeptide(L)'
;MFTVGVVQFGLLTTLHYLNPNQFNGVRKLSWDQPSYTITSHIAKDGREFIHPQKNRRLTVLECLRLMSVPDTYVIPPHIPLSQQYTLVGNRVAFLVAKALSQSILDCLEVDSVKGVSNE
;
A
#
# COMPACT_ATOMS: atom_id res chain seq x y z
N MET A 1 37.14 -14.94 59.72
CA MET A 1 35.90 -15.52 59.16
C MET A 1 35.50 -14.65 57.99
N PHE A 2 36.03 -14.97 56.80
CA PHE A 2 35.83 -14.21 55.56
C PHE A 2 34.65 -14.81 54.80
N THR A 3 33.57 -14.06 54.62
CA THR A 3 32.51 -14.38 53.66
C THR A 3 32.54 -13.32 52.56
N VAL A 4 33.21 -13.66 51.46
CA VAL A 4 33.07 -12.96 50.17
C VAL A 4 31.64 -13.15 49.69
N GLY A 5 30.81 -12.13 49.87
CA GLY A 5 29.50 -12.02 49.24
C GLY A 5 29.69 -11.84 47.74
N VAL A 6 29.19 -12.79 46.96
CA VAL A 6 29.18 -12.73 45.49
C VAL A 6 28.29 -11.57 45.05
N VAL A 7 28.93 -10.49 44.64
CA VAL A 7 28.30 -9.41 43.88
C VAL A 7 28.00 -9.98 42.49
N GLN A 8 26.73 -10.24 42.20
CA GLN A 8 26.26 -10.60 40.86
C GLN A 8 26.40 -9.35 39.96
N PHE A 9 27.60 -9.15 39.42
CA PHE A 9 27.98 -8.04 38.57
C PHE A 9 27.32 -8.20 37.18
N GLY A 10 26.71 -7.11 36.69
CA GLY A 10 25.78 -7.13 35.56
C GLY A 10 26.36 -7.54 34.22
N LEU A 11 25.50 -8.17 33.41
CA LEU A 11 25.57 -8.18 31.95
C LEU A 11 24.16 -7.93 31.39
N LEU A 12 23.95 -6.71 30.89
CA LEU A 12 23.22 -6.39 29.66
C LEU A 12 22.35 -7.52 29.09
N THR A 13 21.05 -7.58 29.36
CA THR A 13 20.08 -8.29 28.49
C THR A 13 18.64 -7.91 28.84
N THR A 14 18.29 -6.63 28.80
CA THR A 14 16.89 -6.25 28.52
C THR A 14 16.64 -6.36 27.02
N LEU A 15 16.78 -7.57 26.45
CA LEU A 15 16.14 -7.88 25.18
C LEU A 15 14.63 -7.84 25.47
N HIS A 16 14.05 -6.67 25.22
CA HIS A 16 12.61 -6.44 25.24
C HIS A 16 11.99 -7.48 24.30
N TYR A 17 11.49 -8.57 24.87
CA TYR A 17 10.87 -9.67 24.13
C TYR A 17 9.73 -9.05 23.33
N LEU A 18 9.91 -8.91 22.01
CA LEU A 18 8.85 -8.45 21.13
C LEU A 18 7.64 -9.35 21.37
N ASN A 19 6.48 -8.75 21.59
CA ASN A 19 5.29 -9.53 21.87
C ASN A 19 4.98 -10.37 20.62
N PRO A 20 4.85 -11.72 20.72
CA PRO A 20 4.69 -12.58 19.55
C PRO A 20 3.47 -12.20 18.69
N ASN A 21 2.47 -11.56 19.29
CA ASN A 21 1.29 -11.07 18.57
C ASN A 21 1.59 -9.91 17.60
N GLN A 22 2.76 -9.27 17.68
CA GLN A 22 3.16 -8.20 16.76
C GLN A 22 3.47 -8.72 15.35
N PHE A 23 3.78 -10.00 15.20
CA PHE A 23 4.00 -10.65 13.91
C PHE A 23 2.72 -11.20 13.28
N ASN A 24 1.61 -11.22 14.02
CA ASN A 24 0.34 -11.69 13.49
C ASN A 24 -0.14 -10.74 12.38
N GLY A 25 -0.40 -11.31 11.21
CA GLY A 25 -0.85 -10.59 10.02
C GLY A 25 0.26 -9.93 9.20
N VAL A 26 1.54 -10.18 9.49
CA VAL A 26 2.63 -9.78 8.60
C VAL A 26 2.63 -10.71 7.38
N ARG A 27 2.47 -10.13 6.17
CA ARG A 27 2.45 -10.89 4.92
C ARG A 27 3.45 -10.30 3.93
N LYS A 28 4.30 -11.17 3.39
CA LYS A 28 5.16 -10.86 2.24
C LYS A 28 4.39 -11.17 0.96
N LEU A 29 4.46 -10.26 0.00
CA LEU A 29 3.92 -10.48 -1.32
C LEU A 29 4.77 -11.52 -2.07
N SER A 30 4.16 -12.21 -3.01
CA SER A 30 4.84 -13.11 -3.95
C SER A 30 4.86 -12.49 -5.34
N TRP A 31 5.88 -12.80 -6.15
CA TRP A 31 5.98 -12.33 -7.53
C TRP A 31 4.96 -12.99 -8.45
N ASP A 32 4.63 -14.26 -8.18
CA ASP A 32 3.78 -15.08 -9.03
C ASP A 32 2.29 -15.00 -8.66
N GLN A 33 1.95 -14.26 -7.60
CA GLN A 33 0.60 -14.15 -7.07
C GLN A 33 0.10 -12.70 -7.16
N PRO A 34 -1.20 -12.48 -7.36
CA PRO A 34 -1.77 -11.14 -7.33
C PRO A 34 -1.58 -10.51 -5.95
N SER A 35 -1.41 -9.19 -5.93
CA SER A 35 -1.39 -8.43 -4.68
C SER A 35 -2.77 -8.43 -4.01
N TYR A 36 -2.79 -8.38 -2.69
CA TYR A 36 -4.00 -8.07 -1.94
C TYR A 36 -4.49 -6.65 -2.26
N THR A 37 -5.77 -6.39 -1.99
CA THR A 37 -6.37 -5.05 -2.15
C THR A 37 -5.61 -4.02 -1.32
N ILE A 38 -5.04 -3.02 -1.98
CA ILE A 38 -4.37 -1.90 -1.31
C ILE A 38 -5.41 -1.09 -0.56
N THR A 39 -5.37 -1.13 0.78
CA THR A 39 -6.27 -0.35 1.63
C THR A 39 -5.58 0.91 2.15
N SER A 40 -6.35 1.93 2.51
CA SER A 40 -5.80 3.13 3.16
C SER A 40 -5.13 2.85 4.50
N HIS A 41 -5.41 1.70 5.11
CA HIS A 41 -4.75 1.26 6.34
C HIS A 41 -3.24 1.06 6.18
N ILE A 42 -2.71 0.91 4.95
CA ILE A 42 -1.27 0.86 4.68
C ILE A 42 -0.52 2.12 5.18
N ALA A 43 -1.22 3.25 5.32
CA ALA A 43 -0.69 4.47 5.89
C ALA A 43 -0.32 4.30 7.38
N LYS A 44 -1.12 3.52 8.11
CA LYS A 44 -0.97 3.22 9.54
C LYS A 44 -0.10 1.98 9.75
N ASP A 45 -0.58 0.82 9.27
CA ASP A 45 0.11 -0.47 9.41
C ASP A 45 0.28 -1.12 8.04
N GLY A 46 1.50 -1.09 7.50
CA GLY A 46 1.86 -1.69 6.21
C GLY A 46 2.24 -3.17 6.28
N ARG A 47 1.83 -3.88 7.34
CA ARG A 47 2.27 -5.25 7.64
C ARG A 47 1.84 -6.28 6.59
N GLU A 48 0.75 -6.03 5.88
CA GLU A 48 0.21 -6.94 4.86
C GLU A 48 0.86 -6.75 3.48
N PHE A 49 1.63 -5.67 3.31
CA PHE A 49 2.20 -5.24 2.03
C PHE A 49 3.73 -5.16 2.13
N ILE A 50 4.37 -6.27 2.54
CA ILE A 50 5.84 -6.35 2.58
C ILE A 50 6.36 -6.77 1.21
N HIS A 51 7.41 -6.09 0.76
CA HIS A 51 8.06 -6.35 -0.52
C HIS A 51 8.61 -7.81 -0.56
N PRO A 52 8.47 -8.54 -1.68
CA PRO A 52 8.88 -9.95 -1.76
C PRO A 52 10.35 -10.19 -1.37
N GLN A 53 11.26 -9.38 -1.94
CA GLN A 53 12.72 -9.50 -1.72
C GLN A 53 13.30 -8.58 -0.64
N LYS A 54 12.70 -7.40 -0.41
CA LYS A 54 13.27 -6.37 0.47
C LYS A 54 12.55 -6.40 1.81
N ASN A 55 13.29 -6.24 2.91
CA ASN A 55 12.71 -6.18 4.26
C ASN A 55 12.11 -4.79 4.55
N ARG A 56 11.15 -4.36 3.71
CA ARG A 56 10.39 -3.13 3.87
C ARG A 56 8.97 -3.29 3.32
N ARG A 57 8.06 -2.42 3.76
CA ARG A 57 6.76 -2.26 3.09
C ARG A 57 6.91 -1.74 1.66
N LEU A 58 5.86 -1.92 0.86
CA LEU A 58 5.76 -1.28 -0.44
C LEU A 58 5.82 0.24 -0.30
N THR A 59 6.48 0.86 -1.25
CA THR A 59 6.50 2.32 -1.44
C THR A 59 5.22 2.79 -2.10
N VAL A 60 4.93 4.08 -1.99
CA VAL A 60 3.76 4.70 -2.65
C VAL A 60 3.77 4.44 -4.17
N LEU A 61 4.94 4.53 -4.81
CA LEU A 61 5.08 4.25 -6.25
C LEU A 61 4.84 2.78 -6.60
N GLU A 62 5.28 1.85 -5.76
CA GLU A 62 4.95 0.42 -5.97
C GLU A 62 3.45 0.18 -5.83
N CYS A 63 2.79 0.82 -4.86
CA CYS A 63 1.33 0.73 -4.72
C CYS A 63 0.60 1.35 -5.92
N LEU A 64 1.08 2.48 -6.45
CA LEU A 64 0.53 3.09 -7.67
C LEU A 64 0.66 2.16 -8.88
N ARG A 65 1.82 1.50 -9.03
CA ARG A 65 2.04 0.51 -10.10
C ARG A 65 1.11 -0.69 -9.98
N LEU A 66 0.86 -1.18 -8.77
CA LEU A 66 -0.14 -2.24 -8.55
C LEU A 66 -1.54 -1.82 -8.99
N MET A 67 -1.88 -0.54 -8.86
CA MET A 67 -3.13 0.03 -9.38
C MET A 67 -3.09 0.37 -10.87
N SER A 68 -2.04 -0.07 -11.59
CA SER A 68 -1.81 0.19 -13.01
C SER A 68 -1.75 1.68 -13.38
N VAL A 69 -1.32 2.51 -12.45
CA VAL A 69 -1.11 3.94 -12.69
C VAL A 69 0.16 4.12 -13.53
N PRO A 70 0.16 5.01 -14.54
CA PRO A 70 1.36 5.27 -15.35
C PRO A 70 2.51 5.82 -14.50
N ASP A 71 3.74 5.42 -14.81
CA ASP A 71 4.96 5.84 -14.11
C ASP A 71 5.24 7.36 -14.23
N THR A 72 4.59 8.04 -15.18
CA THR A 72 4.65 9.51 -15.32
C THR A 72 3.81 10.25 -14.28
N TYR A 73 2.99 9.55 -13.50
CA TYR A 73 2.14 10.15 -12.48
C TYR A 73 2.99 10.61 -11.28
N VAL A 74 3.01 11.92 -11.05
CA VAL A 74 3.73 12.53 -9.92
C VAL A 74 2.74 12.94 -8.84
N ILE A 75 2.96 12.45 -7.62
CA ILE A 75 2.24 12.94 -6.44
C ILE A 75 2.87 14.27 -6.01
N PRO A 76 2.07 15.32 -5.72
CA PRO A 76 2.61 16.60 -5.28
C PRO A 76 3.50 16.47 -4.03
N PRO A 77 4.68 17.11 -4.01
CA PRO A 77 5.68 16.92 -2.95
C PRO A 77 5.25 17.49 -1.59
N HIS A 78 4.26 18.40 -1.57
CA HIS A 78 3.73 18.97 -0.33
C HIS A 78 2.86 17.99 0.47
N ILE A 79 2.43 16.88 -0.12
CA ILE A 79 1.57 15.90 0.54
C ILE A 79 2.43 14.99 1.43
N PRO A 80 2.16 14.90 2.74
CA PRO A 80 2.90 14.03 3.65
C PRO A 80 2.70 12.54 3.29
N LEU A 81 3.74 11.73 3.51
CA LEU A 81 3.80 10.32 3.09
C LEU A 81 2.60 9.48 3.55
N SER A 82 2.12 9.69 4.79
CA SER A 82 0.94 9.00 5.32
C SER A 82 -0.32 9.30 4.49
N GLN A 83 -0.54 10.57 4.13
CA GLN A 83 -1.66 10.95 3.28
C GLN A 83 -1.51 10.41 1.86
N GLN A 84 -0.29 10.31 1.32
CA GLN A 84 -0.08 9.69 0.01
C GLN A 84 -0.54 8.23 -0.01
N TYR A 85 -0.25 7.47 1.04
CA TYR A 85 -0.74 6.10 1.18
C TYR A 85 -2.27 6.03 1.31
N THR A 86 -2.88 6.93 2.09
CA THR A 86 -4.35 7.01 2.19
C THR A 86 -5.00 7.36 0.85
N LEU A 87 -4.41 8.30 0.11
CA LEU A 87 -4.88 8.67 -1.23
C LEU A 87 -4.81 7.48 -2.18
N VAL A 88 -3.71 6.74 -2.17
CA VAL A 88 -3.56 5.52 -2.98
C VAL A 88 -4.60 4.47 -2.59
N GLY A 89 -4.76 4.18 -1.30
CA GLY A 89 -5.68 3.12 -0.84
C GLY A 89 -7.18 3.43 -0.98
N ASN A 90 -7.57 4.71 -1.02
CA ASN A 90 -8.98 5.11 -1.21
C ASN A 90 -9.36 5.33 -2.69
N ARG A 91 -8.40 5.23 -3.61
CA ARG A 91 -8.62 5.48 -5.05
C ARG A 91 -9.12 4.24 -5.79
N VAL A 92 -9.69 4.49 -6.96
CA VAL A 92 -10.04 3.45 -7.94
C VAL A 92 -8.82 3.12 -8.79
N ALA A 93 -8.63 1.83 -9.12
CA ALA A 93 -7.57 1.39 -10.02
C ALA A 93 -7.70 2.01 -11.42
N PHE A 94 -6.57 2.35 -12.03
CA PHE A 94 -6.54 3.16 -13.26
C PHE A 94 -7.23 2.45 -14.44
N LEU A 95 -6.96 1.16 -14.64
CA LEU A 95 -7.57 0.40 -15.75
C LEU A 95 -9.09 0.30 -15.62
N VAL A 96 -9.61 0.19 -14.40
CA VAL A 96 -11.06 0.17 -14.15
C VAL A 96 -11.68 1.51 -14.50
N ALA A 97 -11.08 2.62 -14.06
CA ALA A 97 -11.54 3.95 -14.39
C ALA A 97 -11.51 4.21 -15.91
N LYS A 98 -10.46 3.75 -16.60
CA LYS A 98 -10.33 3.86 -18.06
C LYS A 98 -11.45 3.10 -18.79
N ALA A 99 -11.70 1.85 -18.41
CA ALA A 99 -12.77 1.05 -18.99
C ALA A 99 -14.14 1.71 -18.78
N LEU A 100 -14.40 2.20 -17.57
CA LEU A 100 -15.63 2.92 -17.24
C LEU A 100 -15.80 4.19 -18.09
N SER A 101 -14.73 4.98 -18.24
CA SER A 101 -14.80 6.20 -19.07
C SER A 101 -15.09 5.91 -20.53
N GLN A 102 -14.57 4.81 -21.08
CA GLN A 102 -14.85 4.40 -22.46
C GLN A 102 -16.33 4.04 -22.62
N SER A 103 -16.87 3.22 -21.71
CA SER A 103 -18.29 2.86 -21.77
C SER A 103 -19.22 4.07 -21.65
N ILE A 104 -18.86 5.07 -20.85
CA ILE A 104 -19.63 6.32 -20.75
C ILE A 104 -19.55 7.11 -22.07
N LEU A 105 -18.36 7.22 -22.67
CA LEU A 105 -18.16 7.92 -23.93
C LEU A 105 -18.99 7.26 -25.05
N ASP A 106 -18.94 5.94 -25.16
CA ASP A 106 -19.70 5.17 -26.15
C ASP A 106 -21.22 5.44 -26.02
N CYS A 107 -21.74 5.51 -24.79
CA CYS A 107 -23.14 5.85 -24.54
C CYS A 107 -23.48 7.28 -25.00
N LEU A 108 -22.59 8.25 -24.76
CA LEU A 108 -22.83 9.64 -25.13
C LEU A 108 -22.74 9.87 -26.66
N GLU A 109 -21.84 9.17 -27.35
CA GLU A 109 -21.69 9.28 -28.80
C GLU A 109 -22.92 8.73 -29.55
N VAL A 110 -23.55 7.66 -29.04
CA VAL A 110 -24.80 7.11 -29.61
C VAL A 110 -25.94 8.13 -29.63
N ASP A 111 -26.01 9.01 -28.63
CA ASP A 111 -27.06 10.03 -28.55
C ASP A 111 -26.80 11.21 -29.49
N SER A 112 -25.53 11.55 -29.74
CA SER A 112 -25.13 12.61 -30.67
C SER A 112 -25.45 12.29 -32.13
N VAL A 113 -25.41 11.02 -32.54
CA VAL A 113 -25.75 10.58 -33.90
C VAL A 113 -27.26 10.59 -34.16
N LYS A 114 -28.08 10.38 -33.12
CA LYS A 114 -29.55 10.37 -33.24
C LYS A 114 -30.17 11.77 -33.25
N GLY A 115 -29.44 12.80 -32.81
CA GLY A 115 -29.92 14.18 -32.75
C GLY A 115 -29.84 14.97 -34.07
N VAL A 116 -29.24 14.43 -35.13
CA VAL A 116 -28.97 15.16 -36.39
C VAL A 116 -29.89 14.75 -37.54
N SER A 117 -30.75 13.75 -37.36
CA SER A 117 -31.69 13.29 -38.41
C SER A 117 -33.13 13.65 -38.08
N ASN A 118 -33.46 14.94 -37.99
CA ASN A 118 -34.84 15.45 -38.04
C ASN A 118 -34.84 16.91 -38.55
N GLU A 119 -34.53 17.09 -39.83
CA GLU A 119 -35.15 18.11 -40.70
C GLU A 119 -35.57 17.44 -42.01
#